data_AF-A0A399DRE1-F1
#
_entry.id   AF-A0A399DRE1-F1
#
_cell.length_a   1.000
_cell.length_b   1.000
_cell.length_c   1.000
_cell.angle_alpha   90.00
_cell.angle_beta   90.00
_cell.angle_gamma   90.00
#
_symmetry.space_group_name_H-M   'P 1'
#
loop_
_entity.id
_entity.type
_entity.pdbx_description
1 polymer ?
#
loop_
_entity_poly.entity_id
_entity_poly.type
_entity_poly.pdbx_seq_one_letter_code
_entity_poly.pdbx_strand_id
1 'polypeptide(L)'
;MALSRGWLRPPSRRCLTSTCRASILRKALLTRRAGDGRSAGADFATLIGLGEGGQAVYPELDLGQLKPGTIVLGSALARSLGAYPGDRLFLVSINQKRIELRVVGTFQTGNYLLDAGFAFVPLQDVRALMEAPTALSGYQLRLRDAEQAPQVGQALAGSHYFPQTWQSSNRTLIEQLALQKRVIGIVVFLIVVVAALGMASVLVLTVIEKTPDIALLRVMGARAGQVAGVFALEGLVLGVLGIAVGNLLGFGLSSYFAWRPVEIPGELYFLTRLPVEIRSSDFIWVSAMSLLVVLLASLLPLWRALRIKPGEVLR
;
A
#
# COMPACT_ATOMS: atom_id res chain seq x y z
N MET A 1 -26.43 40.53 -31.18
CA MET A 1 -26.33 39.88 -32.52
C MET A 1 -25.01 39.15 -32.57
N ALA A 2 -24.98 37.89 -32.11
CA ALA A 2 -25.28 36.66 -32.87
C ALA A 2 -23.98 36.10 -33.50
N LEU A 3 -23.30 35.15 -32.84
CA LEU A 3 -23.56 33.70 -32.84
C LEU A 3 -23.09 32.99 -34.13
N SER A 4 -22.05 32.17 -34.04
CA SER A 4 -22.07 30.77 -34.53
C SER A 4 -20.87 29.99 -33.98
N ARG A 5 -21.10 29.12 -32.99
CA ARG A 5 -21.16 27.65 -33.09
C ARG A 5 -19.78 26.98 -33.29
N GLY A 6 -19.18 26.53 -32.17
CA GLY A 6 -18.02 25.63 -32.19
C GLY A 6 -17.77 24.82 -30.91
N TRP A 7 -18.22 25.30 -29.73
CA TRP A 7 -17.78 24.75 -28.44
C TRP A 7 -18.84 23.99 -27.62
N LEU A 8 -19.97 23.63 -28.23
CA LEU A 8 -20.95 22.72 -27.65
C LEU A 8 -20.96 21.42 -28.43
N ARG A 9 -19.91 20.61 -28.27
CA ARG A 9 -20.01 19.17 -28.50
C ARG A 9 -19.71 18.47 -27.17
N PRO A 10 -20.64 17.66 -26.63
CA PRO A 10 -20.37 16.85 -25.45
C PRO A 10 -19.12 16.00 -25.72
N PRO A 11 -18.29 15.69 -24.71
CA PRO A 11 -17.09 14.90 -24.91
C PRO A 11 -17.48 13.64 -25.68
N SER A 12 -16.83 13.53 -26.83
CA SER A 12 -17.07 12.54 -27.87
C SER A 12 -17.11 11.13 -27.30
N ARG A 13 -17.87 10.29 -28.00
CA ARG A 13 -18.23 8.89 -27.77
C ARG A 13 -17.06 7.88 -27.62
N ARG A 14 -15.88 8.29 -27.12
CA ARG A 14 -14.70 7.43 -26.90
C ARG A 14 -14.50 6.96 -25.45
N CYS A 15 -15.37 7.33 -24.51
CA CYS A 15 -15.47 6.65 -23.20
C CYS A 15 -16.52 5.52 -23.17
N LEU A 16 -16.99 5.07 -24.34
CA LEU A 16 -18.08 4.10 -24.49
C LEU A 16 -17.62 2.64 -24.67
N THR A 17 -16.31 2.35 -24.66
CA THR A 17 -15.82 0.96 -24.74
C THR A 17 -15.45 0.44 -23.35
N SER A 18 -16.47 -0.18 -22.74
CA SER A 18 -16.45 -1.27 -21.75
C SER A 18 -15.88 -1.01 -20.36
N THR A 19 -16.65 -0.37 -19.48
CA THR A 19 -17.02 -0.84 -18.10
C THR A 19 -17.32 0.34 -17.17
N CYS A 20 -18.52 0.91 -17.29
CA CYS A 20 -18.98 1.99 -16.41
C CYS A 20 -20.47 1.80 -16.14
N ARG A 21 -20.82 1.08 -15.06
CA ARG A 21 -22.16 1.04 -14.45
C ARG A 21 -22.15 0.20 -13.17
N ALA A 22 -21.48 0.67 -12.12
CA ALA A 22 -21.83 0.30 -10.75
C ALA A 22 -22.34 1.56 -10.06
N SER A 23 -23.49 1.45 -9.39
CA SER A 23 -24.10 2.59 -8.72
C SER A 23 -24.79 2.18 -7.42
N ILE A 24 -24.53 3.02 -6.42
CA ILE A 24 -25.25 3.23 -5.15
C ILE A 24 -24.85 2.27 -4.01
N LEU A 25 -24.25 2.89 -2.97
CA LEU A 25 -24.03 2.36 -1.63
C LEU A 25 -25.27 2.72 -0.76
N ARG A 26 -26.07 1.74 -0.36
CA ARG A 26 -27.06 1.93 0.72
C ARG A 26 -26.87 0.89 1.80
N LYS A 27 -26.94 1.31 3.06
CA LYS A 27 -27.05 0.39 4.17
C LYS A 27 -28.45 -0.21 4.18
N ALA A 28 -28.52 -1.52 4.30
CA ALA A 28 -29.77 -2.24 4.47
C ALA A 28 -29.59 -3.32 5.55
N LEU A 29 -30.69 -3.63 6.24
CA LEU A 29 -30.72 -4.73 7.18
C LEU A 29 -30.99 -6.01 6.39
N LEU A 30 -30.05 -6.95 6.46
CA LEU A 30 -30.22 -8.31 5.96
C LEU A 30 -30.78 -9.16 7.08
N THR A 31 -31.82 -9.93 6.78
CA THR A 31 -32.40 -10.87 7.72
C THR A 31 -32.56 -12.24 7.08
N ARG A 32 -32.22 -13.28 7.85
CA ARG A 32 -32.44 -14.68 7.52
C ARG A 32 -33.42 -15.25 8.52
N ARG A 33 -34.46 -15.92 8.02
CA ARG A 33 -35.42 -16.61 8.89
C ARG A 33 -34.76 -17.81 9.56
N ALA A 34 -35.17 -18.12 10.79
CA ALA A 34 -34.82 -19.40 11.41
C ALA A 34 -35.37 -20.56 10.57
N GLY A 35 -34.60 -21.62 10.44
CA GLY A 35 -34.92 -22.80 9.61
C GLY A 35 -33.80 -23.82 9.68
N ASP A 36 -34.13 -25.11 9.51
CA ASP A 36 -33.19 -26.24 9.52
C ASP A 36 -32.27 -26.28 10.75
N GLY A 37 -32.81 -26.08 11.95
CA GLY A 37 -32.03 -26.10 13.20
C GLY A 37 -31.09 -24.90 13.40
N ARG A 38 -31.12 -23.89 12.53
CA ARG A 38 -30.29 -22.68 12.59
C ARG A 38 -31.10 -21.48 13.10
N SER A 39 -30.58 -20.75 14.08
CA SER A 39 -31.19 -19.52 14.64
C SER A 39 -31.30 -18.40 13.59
N ALA A 40 -32.32 -17.55 13.69
CA ALA A 40 -32.46 -16.40 12.80
C ALA A 40 -31.20 -15.51 12.86
N GLY A 41 -30.78 -15.00 11.70
CA GLY A 41 -29.62 -14.11 11.58
C GLY A 41 -30.07 -12.73 11.12
N ALA A 42 -29.48 -11.67 11.68
CA ALA A 42 -29.73 -10.32 11.25
C ALA A 42 -28.45 -9.50 11.34
N ASP A 43 -28.11 -8.78 10.26
CA ASP A 43 -26.92 -7.94 10.21
C ASP A 43 -27.09 -6.81 9.19
N PHE A 44 -26.31 -5.74 9.33
CA PHE A 44 -26.32 -4.61 8.42
C PHE A 44 -25.25 -4.77 7.35
N ALA A 45 -25.63 -4.56 6.10
CA ALA A 45 -24.70 -4.57 4.99
C ALA A 45 -24.86 -3.32 4.12
N THR A 46 -23.74 -2.88 3.56
CA THR A 46 -23.73 -1.87 2.50
C THR A 46 -23.87 -2.59 1.16
N LEU A 47 -25.00 -2.35 0.49
CA LEU A 47 -25.30 -2.92 -0.82
C LEU A 47 -24.58 -2.15 -1.92
N ILE A 48 -23.98 -2.88 -2.85
CA ILE A 48 -23.44 -2.34 -4.09
C ILE A 48 -24.28 -2.85 -5.26
N GLY A 49 -25.00 -1.93 -5.91
CA GLY A 49 -25.79 -2.22 -7.10
C GLY A 49 -24.94 -2.29 -8.38
N LEU A 50 -24.87 -3.46 -8.99
CA LEU A 50 -24.13 -3.69 -10.24
C LEU A 50 -25.07 -3.64 -11.45
N GLY A 51 -24.83 -2.69 -12.35
CA GLY A 51 -25.49 -2.65 -13.65
C GLY A 51 -24.78 -3.56 -14.66
N GLU A 52 -25.23 -3.52 -15.91
CA GLU A 52 -24.58 -4.25 -17.01
C GLU A 52 -23.09 -3.87 -17.11
N GLY A 53 -22.22 -4.88 -17.11
CA GLY A 53 -20.76 -4.70 -17.10
C GLY A 53 -20.18 -4.19 -15.78
N GLY A 54 -20.98 -4.01 -14.72
CA GLY A 54 -20.50 -3.55 -13.41
C GLY A 54 -19.54 -4.53 -12.73
N GLN A 55 -19.62 -5.82 -13.06
CA GLN A 55 -18.74 -6.86 -12.53
C GLN A 55 -17.26 -6.61 -12.85
N ALA A 56 -16.93 -6.00 -13.99
CA ALA A 56 -15.53 -5.76 -14.37
C ALA A 56 -14.87 -4.61 -13.57
N VAL A 57 -15.62 -3.88 -12.75
CA VAL A 57 -15.05 -3.00 -11.71
C VAL A 57 -14.33 -3.86 -10.64
N TYR A 58 -14.77 -5.10 -10.44
CA TYR A 58 -14.29 -6.05 -9.43
C TYR A 58 -13.89 -7.40 -10.04
N PRO A 59 -12.85 -7.45 -10.91
CA PRO A 59 -12.43 -8.67 -11.61
C PRO A 59 -11.92 -9.78 -10.66
N GLU A 60 -11.46 -9.41 -9.46
CA GLU A 60 -10.97 -10.33 -8.42
C GLU A 60 -12.11 -11.13 -7.76
N LEU A 61 -13.36 -10.66 -7.89
CA LEU A 61 -14.52 -11.24 -7.22
C LEU A 61 -15.33 -12.08 -8.23
N ASP A 62 -15.71 -13.31 -7.85
CA ASP A 62 -16.60 -14.15 -8.67
C ASP A 62 -18.06 -13.63 -8.61
N LEU A 63 -18.31 -12.59 -9.38
CA LEU A 63 -19.61 -11.91 -9.47
C LEU A 63 -20.40 -12.31 -10.72
N GLY A 64 -19.90 -13.24 -11.53
CA GLY A 64 -20.53 -13.69 -12.78
C GLY A 64 -21.90 -14.35 -12.56
N GLN A 65 -22.13 -14.88 -11.36
CA GLN A 65 -23.34 -15.59 -10.98
C GLN A 65 -24.51 -14.66 -10.60
N LEU A 66 -24.28 -13.35 -10.51
CA LEU A 66 -25.30 -12.37 -10.14
C LEU A 66 -26.35 -12.22 -11.24
N LYS A 67 -27.56 -12.68 -10.92
CA LYS A 67 -28.78 -12.52 -11.71
C LYS A 67 -29.83 -11.75 -10.91
N PRO A 68 -30.82 -11.13 -11.57
CA PRO A 68 -32.04 -10.64 -10.93
C PRO A 68 -32.53 -11.52 -9.77
N GLY A 69 -32.70 -10.95 -8.57
CA GLY A 69 -33.17 -11.67 -7.38
C GLY A 69 -32.10 -12.44 -6.62
N THR A 70 -30.81 -12.19 -6.88
CA THR A 70 -29.68 -12.87 -6.21
C THR A 70 -28.78 -11.90 -5.45
N ILE A 71 -28.02 -12.42 -4.49
CA ILE A 71 -27.06 -11.67 -3.67
C ILE A 71 -25.77 -12.46 -3.48
N VAL A 72 -24.64 -11.75 -3.52
CA VAL A 72 -23.33 -12.27 -3.13
C VAL A 72 -22.90 -11.54 -1.87
N LEU A 73 -22.52 -12.28 -0.84
CA LEU A 73 -22.16 -11.74 0.48
C LEU A 73 -20.66 -11.81 0.73
N GLY A 74 -20.12 -10.88 1.50
CA GLY A 74 -18.79 -11.08 2.07
C GLY A 74 -18.76 -12.29 3.00
N SER A 75 -17.62 -12.99 3.07
CA SER A 75 -17.49 -14.24 3.82
C SER A 75 -17.73 -14.10 5.33
N ALA A 76 -17.40 -12.95 5.92
CA ALA A 76 -17.67 -12.68 7.33
C ALA A 76 -19.15 -12.34 7.57
N LEU A 77 -19.77 -11.57 6.67
CA LEU A 77 -21.19 -11.24 6.70
C LEU A 77 -22.08 -12.50 6.53
N ALA A 78 -21.69 -13.41 5.64
CA ALA A 78 -22.39 -14.68 5.48
C ALA A 78 -22.34 -15.52 6.76
N ARG A 79 -21.19 -15.54 7.45
CA ARG A 79 -21.01 -16.24 8.74
C ARG A 79 -21.84 -15.60 9.85
N SER A 80 -21.88 -14.26 9.96
CA SER A 80 -22.69 -13.57 10.98
C SER A 80 -24.20 -13.82 10.79
N LEU A 81 -24.65 -13.87 9.54
CA LEU A 81 -26.04 -14.19 9.18
C LEU A 81 -26.37 -15.70 9.26
N GLY A 82 -25.36 -16.57 9.34
CA GLY A 82 -25.53 -18.02 9.20
C GLY A 82 -26.08 -18.44 7.83
N ALA A 83 -25.76 -17.67 6.78
CA ALA A 83 -26.28 -17.81 5.44
C ALA A 83 -25.33 -18.61 4.53
N TYR A 84 -25.88 -19.56 3.79
CA TYR A 84 -25.16 -20.40 2.83
C TYR A 84 -25.70 -20.18 1.41
N PRO A 85 -24.93 -20.51 0.36
CA PRO A 85 -25.44 -20.52 -1.02
C PRO A 85 -26.71 -21.36 -1.13
N GLY A 86 -27.76 -20.79 -1.72
CA GLY A 86 -29.10 -21.35 -1.81
C GLY A 86 -30.12 -20.78 -0.81
N ASP A 87 -29.65 -20.20 0.31
CA ASP A 87 -30.53 -19.60 1.31
C ASP A 87 -31.24 -18.34 0.78
N ARG A 88 -32.41 -18.06 1.35
CA ARG A 88 -33.21 -16.85 1.07
C ARG A 88 -33.00 -15.82 2.17
N LEU A 89 -32.72 -14.59 1.76
CA LEU A 89 -32.53 -13.45 2.64
C LEU A 89 -33.55 -12.37 2.32
N PHE A 90 -34.04 -11.71 3.37
CA PHE A 90 -34.86 -10.51 3.22
C PHE A 90 -34.01 -9.29 3.44
N LEU A 91 -34.01 -8.43 2.44
CA LEU A 91 -33.43 -7.10 2.51
C LEU A 91 -34.49 -6.12 2.97
N VAL A 92 -34.20 -5.39 4.04
CA VAL A 92 -35.09 -4.38 4.59
C VAL A 92 -34.40 -3.02 4.48
N SER A 93 -35.01 -2.13 3.69
CA SER A 93 -34.62 -0.73 3.59
C SER A 93 -35.08 0.05 4.82
N ILE A 94 -34.50 1.22 5.05
CA ILE A 94 -34.91 2.17 6.10
C ILE A 94 -36.40 2.54 5.97
N ASN A 95 -36.91 2.55 4.74
CA ASN A 95 -38.30 2.91 4.45
C ASN A 95 -39.24 1.69 4.50
N GLN A 96 -38.85 0.64 5.24
CA GLN A 96 -39.58 -0.61 5.45
C GLN A 96 -39.91 -1.42 4.18
N LYS A 97 -39.42 -1.01 3.00
CA LYS A 97 -39.48 -1.83 1.79
C LYS A 97 -38.68 -3.10 1.99
N ARG A 98 -39.30 -4.23 1.66
CA ARG A 98 -38.71 -5.56 1.75
C ARG A 98 -38.63 -6.21 0.38
N ILE A 99 -37.46 -6.77 0.05
CA ILE A 99 -37.33 -7.70 -1.08
C ILE A 99 -36.70 -9.01 -0.60
N GLU A 100 -37.01 -10.08 -1.30
CA GLU A 100 -36.40 -11.39 -1.10
C GLU A 100 -35.31 -11.61 -2.14
N LEU A 101 -34.12 -12.02 -1.69
CA LEU A 101 -32.99 -12.38 -2.55
C LEU A 101 -32.45 -13.77 -2.17
N ARG A 102 -31.92 -14.48 -3.16
CA ARG A 102 -31.24 -15.77 -2.96
C ARG A 102 -29.73 -15.59 -2.92
N VAL A 103 -29.08 -16.17 -1.91
CA VAL A 103 -27.61 -16.21 -1.83
C VAL A 103 -27.08 -17.13 -2.91
N VAL A 104 -26.24 -16.62 -3.80
CA VAL A 104 -25.60 -17.43 -4.86
C VAL A 104 -24.15 -17.74 -4.58
N GLY A 105 -23.49 -16.95 -3.74
CA GLY A 105 -22.10 -17.17 -3.39
C GLY A 105 -21.62 -16.20 -2.31
N THR A 106 -20.36 -16.39 -1.94
CA THR A 106 -19.65 -15.50 -1.02
C THR A 106 -18.33 -15.03 -1.64
N PHE A 107 -17.84 -13.86 -1.23
CA PHE A 107 -16.54 -13.34 -1.63
C PHE A 107 -15.63 -13.12 -0.43
N GLN A 108 -14.31 -13.11 -0.67
CA GLN A 108 -13.30 -12.83 0.34
C GLN A 108 -12.24 -11.90 -0.23
N THR A 109 -12.05 -10.75 0.41
CA THR A 109 -11.05 -9.74 0.02
C THR A 109 -9.78 -9.80 0.86
N GLY A 110 -9.82 -10.56 1.96
CA GLY A 110 -8.74 -10.62 2.94
C GLY A 110 -8.73 -9.42 3.91
N ASN A 111 -9.73 -8.53 3.82
CA ASN A 111 -10.00 -7.49 4.79
C ASN A 111 -11.33 -7.76 5.49
N TYR A 112 -11.27 -8.03 6.79
CA TYR A 112 -12.46 -8.37 7.59
C TYR A 112 -13.55 -7.31 7.52
N LEU A 113 -13.22 -6.02 7.55
CA LEU A 113 -14.22 -4.95 7.51
C LEU A 113 -14.96 -4.91 6.16
N LEU A 114 -14.27 -5.22 5.07
CA LEU A 114 -14.90 -5.32 3.76
C LEU A 114 -15.77 -6.57 3.65
N ASP A 115 -15.26 -7.71 4.13
CA ASP A 115 -15.95 -9.00 4.07
C ASP A 115 -17.14 -9.09 5.05
N ALA A 116 -17.17 -8.25 6.09
CA ALA A 116 -18.28 -8.15 7.04
C ALA A 116 -19.30 -7.06 6.65
N GLY A 117 -18.88 -6.04 5.90
CA GLY A 117 -19.67 -4.83 5.69
C GLY A 117 -20.37 -4.71 4.34
N PHE A 118 -20.05 -5.55 3.35
CA PHE A 118 -20.50 -5.37 1.96
C PHE A 118 -21.19 -6.59 1.37
N ALA A 119 -22.17 -6.30 0.50
CA ALA A 119 -22.84 -7.29 -0.33
C ALA A 119 -23.13 -6.73 -1.74
N PHE A 120 -23.05 -7.59 -2.74
CA PHE A 120 -23.30 -7.24 -4.14
C PHE A 120 -24.65 -7.77 -4.60
N VAL A 121 -25.38 -6.93 -5.33
CA VAL A 121 -26.71 -7.22 -5.85
C VAL A 121 -26.88 -6.58 -7.23
N PRO A 122 -27.74 -7.12 -8.11
CA PRO A 122 -28.08 -6.47 -9.37
C PRO A 122 -28.69 -5.09 -9.13
N LEU A 123 -28.34 -4.11 -9.96
CA LEU A 123 -28.78 -2.72 -9.83
C LEU A 123 -30.30 -2.58 -9.83
N GLN A 124 -30.99 -3.42 -10.60
CA GLN A 124 -32.46 -3.45 -10.63
C GLN A 124 -33.10 -3.78 -9.27
N ASP A 125 -32.48 -4.64 -8.47
CA ASP A 125 -33.02 -5.07 -7.18
C ASP A 125 -32.79 -3.96 -6.14
N VAL A 126 -31.67 -3.25 -6.24
CA VAL A 126 -31.43 -2.02 -5.45
C VAL A 126 -32.43 -0.93 -5.80
N ARG A 127 -32.77 -0.75 -7.09
CA ARG A 127 -33.79 0.22 -7.52
C ARG A 127 -35.17 -0.11 -6.98
N ALA A 128 -35.52 -1.40 -6.85
CA ALA A 128 -36.77 -1.81 -6.23
C ALA A 128 -36.87 -1.38 -4.75
N LEU A 129 -35.72 -1.29 -4.05
CA LEU A 129 -35.64 -0.78 -2.68
C LEU A 129 -35.75 0.75 -2.56
N MET A 130 -35.58 1.48 -3.67
CA MET A 130 -35.54 2.94 -3.68
C MET A 130 -36.93 3.57 -3.81
N GLU A 131 -37.07 4.79 -3.30
CA GLU A 131 -38.29 5.60 -3.49
C GLU A 131 -38.36 6.20 -4.90
N ALA A 132 -37.21 6.58 -5.47
CA ALA A 132 -37.07 7.10 -6.82
C ALA A 132 -36.24 6.13 -7.67
N PRO A 133 -36.86 5.15 -8.36
CA PRO A 133 -36.15 4.08 -9.08
C PRO A 133 -35.24 4.56 -10.22
N THR A 134 -35.49 5.78 -10.72
CA THR A 134 -34.78 6.39 -11.85
C THR A 134 -33.59 7.26 -11.44
N ALA A 135 -33.46 7.63 -10.15
CA ALA A 135 -32.35 8.45 -9.67
C ALA A 135 -31.11 7.60 -9.41
N LEU A 136 -30.02 7.83 -10.15
CA LEU A 136 -28.72 7.20 -9.88
C LEU A 136 -27.95 8.03 -8.83
N SER A 137 -27.50 7.42 -7.73
CA SER A 137 -26.70 8.15 -6.72
C SER A 137 -25.25 8.42 -7.15
N GLY A 138 -24.75 7.75 -8.19
CA GLY A 138 -23.40 8.00 -8.70
C GLY A 138 -22.92 6.93 -9.69
N TYR A 139 -21.73 7.15 -10.23
CA TYR A 139 -21.02 6.20 -11.09
C TYR A 139 -19.70 5.81 -10.43
N GLN A 140 -19.35 4.53 -10.46
CA GLN A 140 -18.05 4.05 -10.05
C GLN A 140 -17.17 3.77 -11.27
N LEU A 141 -15.93 4.24 -11.20
CA LEU A 141 -14.93 4.13 -12.26
C LEU A 141 -13.73 3.36 -11.71
N ARG A 142 -13.28 2.33 -12.44
CA ARG A 142 -12.00 1.67 -12.17
C ARG A 142 -10.96 2.25 -13.13
N LEU A 143 -9.87 2.77 -12.56
CA LEU A 143 -8.73 3.24 -13.34
C LEU A 143 -7.71 2.11 -13.50
N ARG A 144 -6.93 2.15 -14.58
CA ARG A 144 -5.78 1.25 -14.76
C ARG A 144 -4.68 1.55 -13.74
N ASP A 145 -4.45 2.83 -13.48
CA ASP A 145 -3.55 3.33 -12.46
C ASP A 145 -4.39 3.99 -11.36
N ALA A 146 -4.35 3.40 -10.15
CA ALA A 146 -5.12 3.87 -9.01
C ALA A 146 -4.61 5.21 -8.45
N GLU A 147 -3.33 5.54 -8.67
CA GLU A 147 -2.70 6.77 -8.17
C GLU A 147 -3.19 8.01 -8.92
N GLN A 148 -3.70 7.85 -10.14
CA GLN A 148 -4.25 8.95 -10.94
C GLN A 148 -5.67 9.35 -10.53
N ALA A 149 -6.29 8.66 -9.58
CA ALA A 149 -7.67 8.94 -9.16
C ALA A 149 -7.93 10.39 -8.72
N PRO A 150 -7.04 11.08 -7.99
CA PRO A 150 -7.22 12.51 -7.65
C PRO A 150 -7.24 13.40 -8.88
N GLN A 151 -6.36 13.16 -9.86
CA GLN A 151 -6.23 13.96 -11.08
C GLN A 151 -7.44 13.76 -11.99
N VAL A 152 -7.84 12.50 -12.21
CA VAL A 152 -9.04 12.15 -12.99
C VAL A 152 -10.30 12.66 -12.29
N GLY A 153 -10.36 12.53 -10.96
CA GLY A 153 -11.44 13.06 -10.14
C GLY A 153 -11.60 14.57 -10.34
N GLN A 154 -10.51 15.34 -10.22
CA GLN A 154 -10.51 16.78 -10.47
C GLN A 154 -10.93 17.14 -11.89
N ALA A 155 -10.47 16.40 -12.91
CA ALA A 155 -10.89 16.62 -14.29
C ALA A 155 -12.39 16.35 -14.51
N LEU A 156 -12.98 15.45 -13.73
CA LEU A 156 -14.41 15.13 -13.74
C LEU A 156 -15.26 16.00 -12.80
N ALA A 157 -14.62 16.80 -11.95
CA ALA A 157 -15.24 17.61 -10.89
C ALA A 157 -16.06 18.80 -11.40
N GLY A 158 -16.62 18.74 -12.61
CA GLY A 158 -17.49 19.78 -13.16
C GLY A 158 -18.71 20.07 -12.27
N SER A 159 -19.59 20.98 -12.70
CA SER A 159 -20.69 21.53 -11.88
C SER A 159 -21.73 20.54 -11.36
N HIS A 160 -21.72 19.27 -11.78
CA HIS A 160 -22.76 18.28 -11.47
C HIS A 160 -22.27 16.99 -10.81
N TYR A 161 -20.96 16.81 -10.64
CA TYR A 161 -20.40 15.59 -10.06
C TYR A 161 -19.42 15.90 -8.94
N PHE A 162 -19.58 15.20 -7.82
CA PHE A 162 -18.65 15.24 -6.70
C PHE A 162 -17.76 13.99 -6.77
N PRO A 163 -16.53 14.09 -7.30
CA PRO A 163 -15.64 12.95 -7.39
C PRO A 163 -15.23 12.50 -5.98
N GLN A 164 -15.48 11.24 -5.68
CA GLN A 164 -14.99 10.58 -4.47
C GLN A 164 -13.95 9.55 -4.88
N THR A 165 -12.69 9.86 -4.56
CA THR A 165 -11.55 8.98 -4.85
C THR A 165 -11.36 7.99 -3.72
N TRP A 166 -10.75 6.84 -4.00
CA TRP A 166 -10.44 5.89 -2.94
C TRP A 166 -9.47 6.50 -1.91
N GLN A 167 -8.59 7.41 -2.34
CA GLN A 167 -7.71 8.15 -1.43
C GLN A 167 -8.48 9.09 -0.50
N SER A 168 -9.47 9.82 -1.00
CA SER A 168 -10.28 10.71 -0.17
C SER A 168 -11.16 9.94 0.81
N SER A 169 -11.71 8.79 0.40
CA SER A 169 -12.53 7.94 1.28
C SER A 169 -11.71 7.25 2.37
N ASN A 170 -10.42 7.00 2.15
CA ASN A 170 -9.53 6.29 3.09
C ASN A 170 -8.41 7.19 3.61
N ARG A 171 -8.63 8.51 3.63
CA ARG A 171 -7.60 9.51 3.95
C ARG A 171 -6.90 9.23 5.27
N THR A 172 -7.65 8.93 6.34
CA THR A 172 -7.08 8.62 7.66
C THR A 172 -6.15 7.41 7.62
N LEU A 173 -6.52 6.34 6.92
CA LEU A 173 -5.69 5.15 6.78
C LEU A 173 -4.40 5.48 6.00
N ILE A 174 -4.51 6.24 4.91
CA ILE A 174 -3.35 6.63 4.08
C ILE A 174 -2.40 7.53 4.87
N GLU A 175 -2.92 8.51 5.62
CA GLU A 175 -2.11 9.39 6.47
C GLU A 175 -1.40 8.61 7.58
N GLN A 176 -2.07 7.65 8.22
CA GLN A 176 -1.47 6.76 9.22
C GLN A 176 -0.36 5.90 8.61
N LEU A 177 -0.60 5.26 7.46
CA LEU A 177 0.41 4.46 6.76
C LEU A 177 1.60 5.33 6.31
N ALA A 178 1.36 6.55 5.84
CA ALA A 178 2.41 7.47 5.46
C ALA A 178 3.25 7.91 6.67
N LEU A 179 2.62 8.21 7.80
CA LEU A 179 3.31 8.52 9.05
C LEU A 179 4.17 7.34 9.51
N GLN A 180 3.60 6.13 9.52
CA GLN A 180 4.33 4.92 9.90
C GLN A 180 5.55 4.67 8.99
N LYS A 181 5.39 4.83 7.67
CA LYS A 181 6.52 4.74 6.73
C LYS A 181 7.62 5.77 7.03
N ARG A 182 7.25 7.01 7.37
CA ARG A 182 8.23 8.05 7.76
C ARG A 182 8.97 7.69 9.05
N VAL A 183 8.26 7.19 10.06
CA VAL A 183 8.85 6.77 11.34
C VAL A 183 9.84 5.62 11.13
N ILE A 184 9.47 4.59 10.37
CA ILE A 184 10.38 3.49 10.02
C ILE A 184 11.62 4.02 9.28
N GLY A 185 11.44 4.96 8.35
CA GLY A 185 12.56 5.60 7.66
C GLY A 185 13.53 6.32 8.60
N ILE A 186 13.02 7.05 9.60
CA ILE A 186 13.85 7.72 10.63
C ILE A 186 14.62 6.70 11.47
N VAL A 187 13.97 5.62 11.89
CA VAL A 187 14.61 4.54 12.67
C VAL A 187 15.73 3.88 11.87
N VAL A 188 15.48 3.53 10.61
CA VAL A 188 16.51 2.95 9.73
C VAL A 188 17.68 3.91 9.53
N PHE A 189 17.40 5.20 9.32
CA PHE A 189 18.45 6.22 9.22
C PHE A 189 19.30 6.29 10.50
N LEU A 190 18.69 6.27 11.68
CA LEU A 190 19.41 6.30 12.95
C LEU A 190 20.30 5.06 13.13
N ILE A 191 19.83 3.87 12.76
CA ILE A 191 20.63 2.63 12.79
C ILE A 191 21.87 2.76 11.90
N VAL A 192 21.71 3.32 10.70
CA VAL A 192 22.84 3.57 9.77
C VAL A 192 23.84 4.54 10.39
N VAL A 193 23.38 5.63 11.02
CA VAL A 193 24.26 6.59 11.71
C VAL A 193 25.04 5.93 12.85
N VAL A 194 24.36 5.14 13.69
CA VAL A 194 25.01 4.42 14.81
C VAL A 194 26.05 3.42 14.27
N ALA A 195 25.72 2.68 13.22
CA ALA A 195 26.66 1.76 12.58
C ALA A 195 27.89 2.49 12.00
N ALA A 196 27.68 3.65 11.39
CA ALA A 196 28.75 4.47 10.83
C ALA A 196 29.68 5.06 11.90
N LEU A 197 29.14 5.47 13.06
CA LEU A 197 29.96 5.87 14.21
C LEU A 197 30.77 4.70 14.78
N GLY A 198 30.20 3.50 14.76
CA GLY A 198 30.91 2.27 15.09
C GLY A 198 32.09 2.03 14.15
N MET A 199 31.87 2.11 12.84
CA MET A 199 32.93 2.00 11.84
C MET A 199 34.02 3.07 12.01
N ALA A 200 33.63 4.33 12.25
CA ALA A 200 34.59 5.40 12.50
C ALA A 200 35.47 5.11 13.73
N SER A 201 34.89 4.55 14.79
CA SER A 201 35.63 4.17 16.01
C SER A 201 36.67 3.10 15.72
N VAL A 202 36.32 2.09 14.91
CA VAL A 202 37.25 1.03 14.49
C VAL A 202 38.37 1.61 13.62
N LEU A 203 38.04 2.42 12.62
CA LEU A 203 39.05 3.06 11.76
C LEU A 203 40.03 3.94 12.56
N VAL A 204 39.54 4.70 13.55
CA VAL A 204 40.41 5.48 14.43
C VAL A 204 41.37 4.58 15.21
N LEU A 205 40.86 3.48 15.77
CA LEU A 205 41.69 2.52 16.50
C LEU A 205 42.77 1.92 15.59
N THR A 206 42.41 1.50 14.38
CA THR A 206 43.35 0.97 13.39
C THR A 206 44.42 2.00 13.01
N VAL A 207 44.05 3.27 12.84
CA VAL A 207 45.02 4.36 12.60
C VAL A 207 46.00 4.48 13.77
N ILE A 208 45.50 4.46 15.01
CA ILE A 208 46.33 4.60 16.21
C ILE A 208 47.32 3.44 16.30
N GLU A 209 46.87 2.21 16.13
CA GLU A 209 47.72 1.00 16.14
C GLU A 209 48.79 1.03 15.04
N LYS A 210 48.47 1.63 13.87
CA LYS A 210 49.38 1.77 12.73
C LYS A 210 50.17 3.07 12.70
N THR A 211 50.09 3.90 13.75
CA THR A 211 50.84 5.16 13.84
C THR A 211 52.35 5.01 13.63
N PRO A 212 53.03 3.99 14.20
CA PRO A 212 54.48 3.81 13.98
C PRO A 212 54.83 3.55 12.51
N ASP A 213 54.05 2.70 11.84
CA ASP A 213 54.23 2.37 10.42
C ASP A 213 53.99 3.61 9.53
N ILE A 214 52.97 4.41 9.87
CA ILE A 214 52.67 5.68 9.20
C ILE A 214 53.82 6.68 9.40
N ALA A 215 54.40 6.77 10.60
CA ALA A 215 55.52 7.65 10.88
C ALA A 215 56.75 7.29 10.04
N LEU A 216 57.08 5.98 9.93
CA LEU A 216 58.16 5.50 9.08
C LEU A 216 57.92 5.84 7.60
N LEU A 217 56.71 5.63 7.10
CA LEU A 217 56.33 6.00 5.72
C LEU A 217 56.48 7.50 5.47
N ARG A 218 56.11 8.35 6.43
CA ARG A 218 56.28 9.81 6.32
C ARG A 218 57.75 10.23 6.32
N VAL A 219 58.62 9.53 7.06
CA VAL A 219 60.07 9.76 7.02
C VAL A 219 60.66 9.36 5.66
N MET A 220 60.14 8.29 5.03
CA MET A 220 60.51 7.88 3.68
C MET A 220 59.94 8.80 2.56
N GLY A 221 59.21 9.88 2.91
CA GLY A 221 58.72 10.88 1.97
C GLY A 221 57.25 10.74 1.57
N ALA A 222 56.47 9.85 2.22
CA ALA A 222 55.04 9.74 1.94
C ALA A 222 54.29 11.03 2.32
N ARG A 223 53.44 11.52 1.41
CA ARG A 223 52.61 12.70 1.65
C ARG A 223 51.43 12.34 2.55
N ALA A 224 51.00 13.29 3.37
CA ALA A 224 49.88 13.11 4.29
C ALA A 224 48.58 12.70 3.54
N GLY A 225 48.37 13.23 2.32
CA GLY A 225 47.25 12.84 1.45
C GLY A 225 47.31 11.39 0.93
N GLN A 226 48.50 10.79 0.80
CA GLN A 226 48.62 9.39 0.38
C GLN A 226 48.22 8.44 1.52
N VAL A 227 48.65 8.75 2.75
CA VAL A 227 48.24 8.02 3.96
C VAL A 227 46.72 8.12 4.15
N ALA A 228 46.18 9.32 3.99
CA ALA A 228 44.74 9.54 4.01
C ALA A 228 44.02 8.70 2.93
N GLY A 229 44.52 8.66 1.70
CA GLY A 229 43.93 7.87 0.61
C GLY A 229 43.77 6.38 0.95
N VAL A 230 44.73 5.79 1.68
CA VAL A 230 44.67 4.38 2.10
C VAL A 230 43.50 4.14 3.06
N PHE A 231 43.34 4.97 4.09
CA PHE A 231 42.24 4.83 5.05
C PHE A 231 40.87 5.15 4.45
N ALA A 232 40.80 6.10 3.52
CA ALA A 232 39.58 6.38 2.77
C ALA A 232 39.20 5.17 1.88
N LEU A 233 40.18 4.52 1.25
CA LEU A 233 39.96 3.31 0.47
C LEU A 233 39.52 2.13 1.36
N GLU A 234 40.10 1.97 2.54
CA GLU A 234 39.70 0.96 3.51
C GLU A 234 38.23 1.14 3.95
N GLY A 235 37.85 2.37 4.32
CA GLY A 235 36.46 2.71 4.64
C GLY A 235 35.50 2.48 3.46
N LEU A 236 35.91 2.80 2.23
CA LEU A 236 35.14 2.55 1.03
C LEU A 236 34.95 1.04 0.79
N VAL A 237 36.01 0.24 0.90
CA VAL A 237 35.96 -1.22 0.70
C VAL A 237 35.05 -1.86 1.74
N LEU A 238 35.19 -1.50 3.01
CA LEU A 238 34.33 -1.98 4.09
C LEU A 238 32.87 -1.58 3.87
N GLY A 239 32.62 -0.33 3.46
CA GLY A 239 31.28 0.17 3.15
C GLY A 239 30.64 -0.57 1.98
N VAL A 240 31.36 -0.74 0.88
CA VAL A 240 30.86 -1.46 -0.32
C VAL A 240 30.59 -2.93 -0.03
N LEU A 241 31.49 -3.61 0.69
CA LEU A 241 31.27 -5.01 1.10
C LEU A 241 30.06 -5.13 2.03
N GLY A 242 29.93 -4.22 3.00
CA GLY A 242 28.78 -4.19 3.91
C GLY A 242 27.46 -3.98 3.16
N ILE A 243 27.42 -3.05 2.21
CA ILE A 243 26.25 -2.80 1.36
C ILE A 243 25.95 -4.02 0.48
N ALA A 244 26.97 -4.65 -0.12
CA ALA A 244 26.79 -5.82 -0.97
C ALA A 244 26.19 -7.00 -0.19
N VAL A 245 26.77 -7.31 0.97
CA VAL A 245 26.26 -8.39 1.86
C VAL A 245 24.88 -8.03 2.40
N GLY A 246 24.67 -6.78 2.83
CA GLY A 246 23.38 -6.30 3.31
C GLY A 246 22.27 -6.38 2.26
N ASN A 247 22.55 -5.98 1.02
CA ASN A 247 21.61 -6.10 -0.09
C ASN A 247 21.32 -7.56 -0.43
N LEU A 248 22.33 -8.44 -0.39
CA LEU A 248 22.15 -9.87 -0.67
C LEU A 248 21.28 -10.54 0.40
N LEU A 249 21.54 -10.26 1.68
CA LEU A 249 20.72 -10.75 2.80
C LEU A 249 19.31 -10.16 2.77
N GLY A 250 19.19 -8.85 2.53
CA GLY A 250 17.91 -8.16 2.44
C GLY A 250 17.05 -8.71 1.31
N PHE A 251 17.62 -8.85 0.11
CA PHE A 251 16.94 -9.44 -1.03
C PHE A 251 16.53 -10.90 -0.78
N GLY A 252 17.43 -11.70 -0.19
CA GLY A 252 17.13 -13.09 0.16
C GLY A 252 15.97 -13.21 1.15
N LEU A 253 15.97 -12.38 2.19
CA LEU A 253 14.91 -12.38 3.20
C LEU A 253 13.58 -11.86 2.63
N SER A 254 13.60 -10.78 1.86
CA SER A 254 12.41 -10.27 1.17
C SER A 254 11.82 -11.30 0.20
N SER A 255 12.67 -12.02 -0.54
CA SER A 255 12.25 -13.07 -1.46
C SER A 255 11.65 -14.27 -0.72
N TYR A 256 12.21 -14.63 0.43
CA TYR A 256 11.67 -15.69 1.29
C TYR A 256 10.24 -15.36 1.77
N PHE A 257 10.02 -14.13 2.27
CA PHE A 257 8.70 -13.70 2.70
C PHE A 257 7.71 -13.48 1.54
N ALA A 258 8.20 -13.12 0.36
CA ALA A 258 7.37 -13.08 -0.85
C ALA A 258 6.88 -14.48 -1.26
N TRP A 259 7.71 -15.52 -1.08
CA TRP A 259 7.32 -16.90 -1.40
C TRP A 259 6.44 -17.55 -0.31
N ARG A 260 6.65 -17.20 0.96
CA ARG A 260 5.89 -17.71 2.11
C ARG A 260 5.26 -16.55 2.88
N PRO A 261 4.08 -16.06 2.46
CA PRO A 261 3.40 -14.98 3.18
C PRO A 261 3.05 -15.46 4.58
N VAL A 262 3.42 -14.68 5.59
CA VAL A 262 3.00 -14.93 6.97
C VAL A 262 1.50 -14.62 7.06
N GLU A 263 0.71 -15.61 7.47
CA GLU A 263 -0.71 -15.42 7.76
C GLU A 263 -0.82 -14.67 9.08
N ILE A 264 -1.40 -13.47 9.04
CA ILE A 264 -1.70 -12.72 10.26
C ILE A 264 -3.15 -13.00 10.64
N PRO A 265 -3.45 -13.30 11.92
CA PRO A 265 -4.82 -13.40 12.40
C PRO A 265 -5.58 -12.11 12.05
N GLY A 266 -6.48 -12.21 11.07
CA GLY A 266 -7.16 -11.06 10.45
C GLY A 266 -8.11 -10.28 11.36
N GLU A 267 -8.25 -10.71 12.62
CA GLU A 267 -9.09 -10.03 13.61
C GLU A 267 -8.45 -8.74 14.14
N LEU A 268 -7.10 -8.66 14.20
CA LEU A 268 -6.40 -7.48 14.72
C LEU A 268 -5.82 -6.57 13.63
N TYR A 269 -5.50 -7.13 12.47
CA TYR A 269 -4.91 -6.42 11.35
C TYR A 269 -5.79 -6.64 10.12
N PHE A 270 -6.24 -5.55 9.49
CA PHE A 270 -7.17 -5.50 8.35
C PHE A 270 -6.71 -6.24 7.08
N LEU A 271 -5.67 -7.09 7.16
CA LEU A 271 -5.01 -7.81 6.08
C LEU A 271 -4.76 -9.26 6.51
N THR A 272 -5.14 -10.22 5.66
CA THR A 272 -4.95 -11.65 5.91
C THR A 272 -3.55 -12.15 5.50
N ARG A 273 -2.82 -11.38 4.67
CA ARG A 273 -1.46 -11.67 4.21
C ARG A 273 -0.66 -10.38 4.09
N LEU A 274 0.63 -10.39 4.44
CA LEU A 274 1.54 -9.29 4.09
C LEU A 274 2.01 -9.42 2.64
N PRO A 275 1.62 -8.53 1.73
CA PRO A 275 2.26 -8.44 0.43
C PRO A 275 3.66 -7.83 0.61
N VAL A 276 4.69 -8.57 0.21
CA VAL A 276 6.07 -8.06 0.13
C VAL A 276 6.33 -7.67 -1.32
N GLU A 277 6.45 -6.37 -1.58
CA GLU A 277 6.83 -5.83 -2.88
C GLU A 277 8.29 -5.38 -2.85
N ILE A 278 9.13 -6.01 -3.69
CA ILE A 278 10.55 -5.68 -3.79
C ILE A 278 10.71 -4.59 -4.84
N ARG A 279 10.99 -3.36 -4.40
CA ARG A 279 11.21 -2.21 -5.28
C ARG A 279 12.69 -1.90 -5.39
N SER A 280 13.24 -1.98 -6.60
CA SER A 280 14.67 -1.70 -6.86
C SER A 280 15.08 -0.28 -6.49
N SER A 281 14.16 0.68 -6.59
CA SER A 281 14.37 2.06 -6.12
C SER A 281 14.81 2.13 -4.68
N ASP A 282 14.23 1.30 -3.81
CA ASP A 282 14.44 1.37 -2.37
C ASP A 282 15.85 0.87 -2.02
N PHE A 283 16.31 -0.20 -2.70
CA PHE A 283 17.69 -0.69 -2.59
C PHE A 283 18.71 0.35 -3.05
N ILE A 284 18.46 1.03 -4.17
CA ILE A 284 19.36 2.06 -4.70
C ILE A 284 19.46 3.23 -3.73
N TRP A 285 18.34 3.76 -3.24
CA TRP A 285 18.32 4.89 -2.31
C TRP A 285 18.99 4.57 -0.97
N VAL A 286 18.69 3.40 -0.39
CA VAL A 286 19.29 2.97 0.88
C VAL A 286 20.80 2.73 0.71
N SER A 287 21.22 2.10 -0.38
CA SER A 287 22.64 1.87 -0.67
C SER A 287 23.39 3.20 -0.85
N ALA A 288 22.81 4.14 -1.60
CA ALA A 288 23.42 5.45 -1.85
C ALA A 288 23.55 6.28 -0.56
N MET A 289 22.50 6.32 0.27
CA MET A 289 22.54 6.99 1.57
C MET A 289 23.53 6.33 2.52
N SER A 290 23.56 4.99 2.58
CA SER A 290 24.49 4.27 3.43
C SER A 290 25.93 4.56 3.02
N LEU A 291 26.24 4.48 1.73
CA LEU A 291 27.56 4.78 1.20
C LEU A 291 28.00 6.22 1.52
N LEU A 292 27.09 7.18 1.37
CA LEU A 292 27.36 8.58 1.71
C LEU A 292 27.70 8.74 3.20
N VAL A 293 26.93 8.10 4.08
CA VAL A 293 27.18 8.14 5.53
C VAL A 293 28.51 7.46 5.89
N VAL A 294 28.85 6.31 5.29
CA VAL A 294 30.14 5.64 5.52
C VAL A 294 31.30 6.51 5.06
N LEU A 295 31.18 7.12 3.87
CA LEU A 295 32.20 8.03 3.37
C LEU A 295 32.39 9.21 4.33
N LEU A 296 31.31 9.89 4.74
CA LEU A 296 31.40 10.99 5.71
C LEU A 296 32.02 10.55 7.06
N ALA A 297 31.66 9.35 7.54
CA ALA A 297 32.23 8.79 8.76
C ALA A 297 33.72 8.47 8.62
N SER A 298 34.17 8.02 7.44
CA SER A 298 35.60 7.74 7.16
C SER A 298 36.47 8.99 7.04
N LEU A 299 35.88 10.15 6.75
CA LEU A 299 36.60 11.44 6.69
C LEU A 299 37.02 11.95 8.08
N LEU A 300 36.27 11.62 9.13
CA LEU A 300 36.54 12.05 10.51
C LEU A 300 37.88 11.53 11.07
N PRO A 301 38.20 10.21 10.99
CA PRO A 301 39.50 9.66 11.37
C PRO A 301 40.66 10.25 10.55
N LEU A 302 40.42 10.48 9.27
CA LEU A 302 41.39 11.03 8.31
C LEU A 302 41.99 12.34 8.80
N TRP A 303 41.13 13.25 9.25
CA TRP A 303 41.54 14.56 9.75
C TRP A 303 42.34 14.47 11.04
N ARG A 304 42.09 13.46 11.87
CA ARG A 304 42.92 13.18 13.06
C ARG A 304 44.28 12.61 12.69
N ALA A 305 44.34 11.63 11.77
CA ALA A 305 45.60 11.01 11.33
C ALA A 305 46.59 12.04 10.74
N LEU A 306 46.08 13.02 10.01
CA LEU A 306 46.88 14.09 9.39
C LEU A 306 47.56 15.02 10.42
N ARG A 307 47.03 15.12 11.63
CA ARG A 307 47.53 16.02 12.69
C ARG A 307 48.57 15.39 13.60
N ILE A 308 48.86 14.10 13.48
CA ILE A 308 49.89 13.42 14.27
C ILE A 308 51.28 13.90 13.79
N LYS A 309 52.05 14.52 14.70
CA LYS A 309 53.39 15.04 14.42
C LYS A 309 54.42 13.90 14.46
N PRO A 310 55.27 13.73 13.43
CA PRO A 310 56.24 12.62 13.37
C PRO A 310 57.25 12.58 14.53
N GLY A 311 57.57 13.75 15.12
CA GLY A 311 58.60 13.87 16.15
C GLY A 311 58.22 13.39 17.55
N GLU A 312 56.95 13.09 17.81
CA GLU A 312 56.49 12.61 19.13
C GLU A 312 56.46 11.07 19.25
N VAL A 313 56.52 10.34 18.14
CA VAL A 313 56.31 8.87 18.12
C VAL A 313 57.61 8.07 18.16
N LEU A 314 58.76 8.69 17.83
CA LEU A 314 60.08 8.05 17.77
C LEU A 314 60.92 8.24 19.05
N ARG A 315 60.29 8.61 20.19
CA ARG A 315 60.93 8.73 21.50
C ARG A 315 60.43 7.67 22.46
#